data_AF-X1LI52-F1
#
_entry.id   AF-X1LI52-F1
#
_cell.length_a   1.000
_cell.length_b   1.000
_cell.length_c   1.000
_cell.angle_alpha   90.00
_cell.angle_beta   90.00
_cell.angle_gamma   90.00
#
_symmetry.space_group_name_H-M   'P 1'
#
loop_
_entity.id
_entity.type
_entity.pdbx_description
1 polymer ?
#
loop_
_entity_poly.entity_id
_entity_poly.type
_entity_poly.pdbx_seq_one_letter_code
_entity_poly.pdbx_strand_id
1 'polypeptide(L)'
;MPYIDWLRVITVLLLVPFHSALPFIFGHNQLVWFGYNWWITNSQKNLAAHAMVIVLDQYHMSLLFLIAGAATWFSLGRRTGGEYLVERIKRLFVPITFGSLVFVVTNHFLSQHHYFYLHTVTFGNFLQHYPTIVQERLVPFTTGWCPGALWFIWYLLFYTLVFFPLFLLIRRKGDRFIPWLAWFFEKRGAVFLLAIPIALVQIYPPPPITDSWVLHNFPLFYHLPFFVYGFFSCL
;
A
#
# COMPACT_ATOMS: atom_id res chain seq x y z
N MET A 1 11.89 13.55 13.13
CA MET A 1 11.31 13.96 14.43
C MET A 1 11.01 12.65 15.12
N PRO A 2 11.60 12.37 16.29
CA PRO A 2 11.65 11.01 16.84
C PRO A 2 10.27 10.33 16.92
N TYR A 3 9.22 11.09 17.19
CA TYR A 3 7.85 10.58 17.33
C TYR A 3 7.23 10.05 16.03
N ILE A 4 7.42 10.72 14.87
CA ILE A 4 6.94 10.19 13.56
C ILE A 4 7.72 8.93 13.19
N ASP A 5 9.00 8.88 13.53
CA ASP A 5 9.87 7.75 13.25
C ASP A 5 9.42 6.52 14.09
N TRP A 6 9.12 6.71 15.38
CA TRP A 6 8.54 5.66 16.23
C TRP A 6 7.14 5.22 15.79
N LEU A 7 6.26 6.15 15.41
CA LEU A 7 4.94 5.82 14.90
C LEU A 7 5.05 4.93 13.65
N ARG A 8 5.99 5.24 12.74
CA ARG A 8 6.27 4.40 11.58
C ARG A 8 6.75 3.01 11.99
N VAL A 9 7.71 2.94 12.91
CA VAL A 9 8.27 1.66 13.39
C VAL A 9 7.17 0.78 13.97
N ILE A 10 6.33 1.33 14.86
CA ILE A 10 5.21 0.59 15.45
C ILE A 10 4.25 0.12 14.36
N THR A 11 3.89 1.00 13.42
CA THR A 11 2.98 0.65 12.34
C THR A 11 3.54 -0.50 11.49
N VAL A 12 4.81 -0.44 11.10
CA VAL A 12 5.46 -1.53 10.36
C VAL A 12 5.53 -2.82 11.18
N LEU A 13 5.83 -2.74 12.48
CA LEU A 13 5.88 -3.91 13.35
C LEU A 13 4.51 -4.58 13.52
N LEU A 14 3.41 -3.82 13.46
CA LEU A 14 2.04 -4.36 13.49
C LEU A 14 1.71 -5.24 12.28
N LEU A 15 2.50 -5.23 11.19
CA LEU A 15 2.33 -6.21 10.12
C LEU A 15 2.55 -7.64 10.59
N VAL A 16 3.46 -7.85 11.55
CA VAL A 16 3.80 -9.19 12.06
C VAL A 16 2.61 -9.85 12.75
N PRO A 17 1.98 -9.25 13.79
CA PRO A 17 0.80 -9.84 14.41
C PRO A 17 -0.38 -9.91 13.43
N PHE A 18 -0.52 -8.95 12.50
CA PHE A 18 -1.56 -9.00 11.47
C PHE A 18 -1.44 -10.27 10.62
N HIS A 19 -0.29 -10.50 9.98
CA HIS A 19 -0.08 -11.66 9.10
C HIS A 19 -0.09 -12.98 9.87
N SER A 20 0.34 -12.97 11.13
CA SER A 20 0.33 -14.15 12.00
C SER A 20 -1.08 -14.54 12.44
N ALA A 21 -2.01 -13.58 12.49
CA ALA A 21 -3.40 -13.80 12.86
C ALA A 21 -4.29 -14.24 11.70
N LEU A 22 -3.90 -13.94 10.44
CA LEU A 22 -4.68 -14.28 9.23
C LEU A 22 -5.14 -15.76 9.15
N PRO A 23 -4.35 -16.78 9.54
CA PRO A 23 -4.82 -18.17 9.50
C PRO A 23 -6.02 -18.48 10.42
N PHE A 24 -6.21 -17.68 11.48
CA PHE A 24 -7.18 -17.92 12.56
C PHE A 24 -8.49 -17.11 12.40
N ILE A 25 -8.66 -16.36 11.31
CA ILE A 25 -9.85 -15.54 11.10
C ILE A 25 -11.04 -16.36 10.59
N PHE A 26 -12.26 -15.95 10.94
CA PHE A 26 -13.51 -16.46 10.35
C PHE A 26 -13.68 -15.90 8.93
N GLY A 27 -14.06 -16.72 7.93
CA GLY A 27 -14.33 -16.24 6.57
C GLY A 27 -13.09 -15.80 5.79
N HIS A 28 -12.52 -16.71 5.00
CA HIS A 28 -11.24 -16.49 4.29
C HIS A 28 -11.27 -15.43 3.18
N ASN A 29 -12.43 -15.19 2.57
CA ASN A 29 -12.52 -14.47 1.29
C ASN A 29 -13.39 -13.20 1.33
N GLN A 30 -14.00 -12.89 2.48
CA GLN A 30 -14.98 -11.79 2.61
C GLN A 30 -14.49 -10.61 3.44
N LEU A 31 -13.37 -10.76 4.15
CA LEU A 31 -12.94 -9.77 5.16
C LEU A 31 -11.87 -8.81 4.71
N VAL A 32 -11.10 -9.14 3.68
CA VAL A 32 -10.14 -8.17 3.17
C VAL A 32 -10.92 -7.21 2.30
N TRP A 33 -11.05 -5.96 2.75
CA TRP A 33 -11.74 -4.90 2.01
C TRP A 33 -11.24 -4.74 0.57
N PHE A 34 -10.07 -5.31 0.28
CA PHE A 34 -9.34 -5.25 -0.99
C PHE A 34 -9.27 -6.60 -1.74
N GLY A 35 -10.03 -7.62 -1.35
CA GLY A 35 -10.19 -8.86 -2.12
C GLY A 35 -8.96 -9.79 -2.14
N TYR A 36 -8.05 -9.65 -1.18
CA TYR A 36 -6.90 -10.54 -1.05
C TYR A 36 -7.30 -11.90 -0.48
N ASN A 37 -7.12 -12.97 -1.25
CA ASN A 37 -7.38 -14.34 -0.81
C ASN A 37 -6.18 -14.86 -0.02
N TRP A 38 -6.31 -15.02 1.29
CA TRP A 38 -5.28 -15.67 2.12
C TRP A 38 -5.44 -17.19 2.05
N TRP A 39 -4.42 -17.89 1.53
CA TRP A 39 -4.48 -19.33 1.27
C TRP A 39 -4.04 -20.21 2.46
N ILE A 40 -3.40 -19.65 3.48
CA ILE A 40 -2.93 -20.43 4.65
C ILE A 40 -4.00 -20.39 5.75
N THR A 41 -4.65 -21.52 6.03
CA THR A 41 -5.82 -21.57 6.93
C THR A 41 -5.60 -22.51 8.10
N ASN A 42 -6.09 -22.15 9.28
CA ASN A 42 -6.19 -23.06 10.43
C ASN A 42 -7.66 -23.48 10.65
N SER A 43 -7.89 -24.74 11.02
CA SER A 43 -9.23 -25.25 11.37
C SER A 43 -9.77 -24.63 12.66
N GLN A 44 -8.89 -24.33 13.62
CA GLN A 44 -9.22 -23.61 14.83
C GLN A 44 -9.22 -22.10 14.57
N LYS A 45 -10.35 -21.45 14.86
CA LYS A 45 -10.54 -20.01 14.66
C LYS A 45 -10.52 -19.27 16.00
N ASN A 46 -10.12 -18.00 15.97
CA ASN A 46 -10.01 -17.18 17.17
C ASN A 46 -10.66 -15.80 16.96
N LEU A 47 -11.61 -15.45 17.82
CA LEU A 47 -12.35 -14.18 17.74
C LEU A 47 -11.49 -12.96 18.00
N ALA A 48 -10.54 -13.02 18.93
CA ALA A 48 -9.64 -11.91 19.20
C ALA A 48 -8.70 -11.66 18.01
N ALA A 49 -8.16 -12.73 17.41
CA ALA A 49 -7.34 -12.64 16.21
C ALA A 49 -8.12 -12.03 15.03
N HIS A 50 -9.36 -12.47 14.83
CA HIS A 50 -10.25 -11.93 13.80
C HIS A 50 -10.58 -10.44 14.02
N ALA A 51 -10.96 -10.06 15.24
CA ALA A 51 -11.24 -8.66 15.58
C ALA A 51 -10.01 -7.77 15.36
N MET A 52 -8.83 -8.23 15.78
CA MET A 52 -7.56 -7.52 15.55
C MET A 52 -7.28 -7.34 14.05
N VAL A 53 -7.46 -8.39 13.24
CA VAL A 53 -7.26 -8.31 11.79
C VAL A 53 -8.21 -7.30 11.16
N ILE A 54 -9.50 -7.30 11.50
CA ILE A 54 -10.47 -6.34 10.94
C ILE A 54 -10.07 -4.89 11.25
N VAL A 55 -9.68 -4.63 12.49
CA VAL A 55 -9.26 -3.27 12.89
C VAL A 55 -7.99 -2.87 12.15
N LEU A 56 -6.99 -3.74 12.09
CA LEU A 56 -5.74 -3.42 11.41
C LEU A 56 -5.92 -3.30 9.90
N ASP A 57 -6.73 -4.14 9.25
CA ASP A 57 -7.00 -4.07 7.80
C ASP A 57 -7.58 -2.70 7.41
N GLN A 58 -8.50 -2.17 8.25
CA GLN A 58 -9.16 -0.90 8.01
C GLN A 58 -8.21 0.31 8.10
N TYR A 59 -7.33 0.35 9.11
CA TYR A 59 -6.61 1.57 9.46
C TYR A 59 -5.12 1.54 9.10
N HIS A 60 -4.50 0.36 9.09
CA HIS A 60 -3.05 0.23 9.03
C HIS A 60 -2.49 0.86 7.75
N MET A 61 -2.99 0.47 6.58
CA MET A 61 -2.45 0.94 5.31
C MET A 61 -2.68 2.45 5.14
N SER A 62 -3.86 2.93 5.49
CA SER A 62 -4.18 4.37 5.49
C SER A 62 -3.23 5.16 6.40
N LEU A 63 -2.88 4.64 7.58
CA LEU A 63 -1.91 5.26 8.48
C LEU A 63 -0.50 5.28 7.87
N LEU A 64 -0.05 4.19 7.24
CA LEU A 64 1.25 4.16 6.57
C LEU A 64 1.34 5.20 5.45
N PHE A 65 0.30 5.33 4.64
CA PHE A 65 0.24 6.35 3.58
C PHE A 65 0.25 7.77 4.15
N LEU A 66 -0.52 8.02 5.22
CA LEU A 66 -0.49 9.30 5.94
C LEU A 66 0.92 9.65 6.45
N ILE A 67 1.59 8.72 7.12
CA ILE A 67 2.97 8.90 7.62
C ILE A 67 3.95 9.12 6.47
N ALA A 68 3.77 8.41 5.35
CA ALA A 68 4.63 8.56 4.18
C ALA A 68 4.46 9.92 3.49
N GLY A 69 3.24 10.46 3.47
CA GLY A 69 2.95 11.83 3.03
C GLY A 69 3.66 12.86 3.90
N ALA A 70 3.51 12.76 5.22
CA ALA A 70 4.19 13.63 6.19
C ALA A 70 5.71 13.58 6.03
N ALA A 71 6.27 12.38 5.86
CA ALA A 71 7.70 12.18 5.61
C ALA A 71 8.19 12.82 4.31
N THR A 72 7.31 12.97 3.32
CA THR A 72 7.62 13.62 2.04
C THR A 72 7.75 15.12 2.21
N TRP A 73 6.87 15.75 2.99
CA TRP A 73 6.97 17.17 3.35
C TRP A 73 8.33 17.51 3.97
N PHE A 74 8.72 16.78 5.02
CA PHE A 74 10.00 17.02 5.71
C PHE A 74 11.21 16.73 4.82
N SER A 75 11.12 15.71 3.95
CA SER A 75 12.23 15.37 3.06
C SER A 75 12.46 16.42 1.99
N LEU A 76 11.39 16.98 1.41
CA LEU A 76 11.47 18.07 0.43
C LEU A 76 11.93 19.40 1.07
N GLY A 77 11.77 19.56 2.39
CA GLY A 77 12.31 20.71 3.11
C GLY A 77 13.82 20.71 3.30
N ARG A 78 14.51 19.57 3.13
CA ARG A 78 15.95 19.41 3.40
C ARG A 78 16.79 19.11 2.16
N ARG A 79 16.16 18.84 1.02
CA ARG A 79 16.83 18.34 -0.19
C ARG A 79 16.29 19.04 -1.43
N THR A 80 17.11 19.12 -2.47
CA THR A 80 16.63 19.51 -3.79
C THR A 80 15.69 18.46 -4.36
N GLY A 81 14.85 18.84 -5.32
CA GLY A 81 13.90 17.91 -5.93
C GLY A 81 14.57 16.69 -6.58
N GLY A 82 15.74 16.87 -7.19
CA GLY A 82 16.51 15.78 -7.78
C GLY A 82 17.07 14.80 -6.74
N GLU A 83 17.67 15.33 -5.67
CA GLU A 83 18.18 14.50 -4.56
C GLU A 83 17.07 13.71 -3.88
N TYR A 84 15.90 14.32 -3.70
CA TYR A 84 14.71 13.66 -3.19
C TYR A 84 14.30 12.46 -4.06
N LEU A 85 14.23 12.66 -5.38
CA LEU A 85 13.81 11.63 -6.31
C LEU A 85 14.81 10.46 -6.36
N VAL A 86 16.11 10.74 -6.41
CA VAL A 86 17.17 9.73 -6.40
C VAL A 86 17.13 8.91 -5.12
N GLU A 87 16.95 9.56 -3.96
CA GLU A 87 16.84 8.87 -2.69
C GLU A 87 15.60 7.95 -2.65
N ARG A 88 14.45 8.43 -3.13
CA ARG A 88 13.21 7.65 -3.17
C ARG A 88 13.33 6.44 -4.09
N ILE A 89 13.91 6.61 -5.28
CA ILE A 89 14.16 5.49 -6.20
C ILE A 89 15.09 4.47 -5.54
N LYS A 90 16.23 4.89 -4.98
CA LYS A 90 17.16 3.95 -4.33
C LYS A 90 16.55 3.21 -3.14
N ARG A 91 15.72 3.88 -2.33
CA ARG A 91 15.11 3.29 -1.14
C ARG A 91 13.85 2.47 -1.41
N LEU A 92 13.16 2.69 -2.53
CA LEU A 92 11.91 2.01 -2.86
C LEU A 92 12.10 1.04 -4.02
N PHE A 93 12.62 1.50 -5.15
CA PHE A 93 12.75 0.69 -6.36
C PHE A 93 13.72 -0.49 -6.18
N VAL A 94 14.86 -0.29 -5.52
CA VAL A 94 15.83 -1.38 -5.30
C VAL A 94 15.24 -2.47 -4.39
N PRO A 95 14.65 -2.16 -3.22
CA PRO A 95 13.98 -3.18 -2.40
C PRO A 95 12.77 -3.82 -3.09
N ILE A 96 11.99 -3.06 -3.86
CA ILE A 96 10.88 -3.61 -4.65
C ILE A 96 11.40 -4.65 -5.64
N THR A 97 12.41 -4.32 -6.43
CA THR A 97 12.94 -5.23 -7.46
C THR A 97 13.50 -6.49 -6.82
N PHE A 98 14.32 -6.35 -5.79
CA PHE A 98 14.86 -7.50 -5.05
C PHE A 98 13.73 -8.35 -4.45
N GLY A 99 12.80 -7.72 -3.71
CA GLY A 99 11.72 -8.45 -3.06
C GLY A 99 10.75 -9.09 -4.04
N SER A 100 10.54 -8.49 -5.20
CA SER A 100 9.68 -9.06 -6.25
C SER A 100 10.33 -10.32 -6.83
N LEU A 101 11.60 -10.24 -7.23
CA LEU A 101 12.33 -11.36 -7.81
C LEU A 101 12.52 -12.52 -6.83
N VAL A 102 12.76 -12.21 -5.55
CA VAL A 102 13.05 -13.23 -4.53
C VAL A 102 11.76 -13.69 -3.83
N PHE A 103 11.07 -12.77 -3.14
CA PHE A 103 9.96 -13.15 -2.25
C PHE A 103 8.65 -13.37 -3.00
N VAL A 104 8.29 -12.50 -3.94
CA VAL A 104 6.99 -12.60 -4.64
C VAL A 104 6.97 -13.85 -5.53
N VAL A 105 8.03 -14.08 -6.31
CA VAL A 105 8.14 -15.28 -7.16
C VAL A 105 8.11 -16.56 -6.32
N THR A 106 8.86 -16.60 -5.22
CA THR A 106 8.88 -17.78 -4.33
C THR A 106 7.52 -18.03 -3.68
N ASN A 107 6.86 -16.99 -3.15
CA ASN A 107 5.53 -17.12 -2.58
C ASN A 107 4.50 -17.60 -3.62
N HIS A 108 4.58 -17.07 -4.84
CA HIS A 108 3.70 -17.51 -5.92
C HIS A 108 3.92 -18.99 -6.25
N PHE A 109 5.17 -19.42 -6.46
CA PHE A 109 5.50 -20.82 -6.72
C PHE A 109 4.98 -21.75 -5.62
N LEU A 110 5.24 -21.42 -4.34
CA LEU A 110 4.76 -22.19 -3.20
C LEU A 110 3.23 -22.26 -3.14
N SER A 111 2.55 -21.13 -3.40
CA SER A 111 1.08 -21.10 -3.42
C SER A 111 0.51 -22.04 -4.49
N GLN A 112 1.06 -22.01 -5.70
CA GLN A 112 0.63 -22.86 -6.80
C GLN A 112 0.93 -24.34 -6.54
N HIS A 113 2.11 -24.63 -6.00
CA HIS A 113 2.59 -25.98 -5.80
C HIS A 113 1.91 -26.70 -4.62
N HIS A 114 1.61 -26.01 -3.52
CA HIS A 114 1.08 -26.64 -2.29
C HIS A 114 -0.39 -26.39 -2.01
N TYR A 115 -0.97 -25.28 -2.49
CA TYR A 115 -2.31 -24.87 -2.08
C TYR A 115 -3.34 -24.90 -3.22
N PHE A 116 -2.95 -24.55 -4.44
CA PHE A 116 -3.89 -24.53 -5.58
C PHE A 116 -3.90 -25.80 -6.43
N TYR A 117 -3.07 -26.81 -6.09
CA TYR A 117 -3.13 -28.18 -6.61
C TYR A 117 -3.62 -28.28 -8.07
N LEU A 118 -2.85 -27.76 -9.02
CA LEU A 118 -3.00 -28.14 -10.41
C LEU A 118 -2.44 -29.57 -10.57
N HIS A 119 -3.18 -30.57 -10.08
CA HIS A 119 -2.87 -32.00 -10.17
C HIS A 119 -2.70 -32.52 -11.62
N THR A 120 -2.93 -31.67 -12.63
CA THR A 120 -2.90 -32.01 -14.05
C THR A 120 -1.64 -31.57 -14.77
N VAL A 121 -0.73 -30.83 -14.12
CA VAL A 121 0.53 -30.39 -14.74
C VAL A 121 1.68 -30.92 -13.91
N THR A 122 2.59 -31.67 -14.54
CA THR A 122 3.88 -32.05 -13.96
C THR A 122 4.59 -30.77 -13.53
N PHE A 123 4.47 -30.41 -12.25
CA PHE A 123 5.10 -29.22 -11.72
C PHE A 123 6.62 -29.48 -11.73
N GLY A 124 7.29 -28.97 -12.77
CA GLY A 124 8.74 -28.92 -12.86
C GLY A 124 9.39 -28.21 -11.67
N ASN A 125 10.72 -28.15 -11.66
CA ASN A 125 11.44 -27.51 -10.56
C ASN A 125 11.26 -25.97 -10.55
N PHE A 126 11.51 -25.33 -9.41
CA PHE A 126 11.37 -23.87 -9.25
C PHE A 126 12.07 -23.06 -10.35
N LEU A 127 13.27 -23.47 -10.76
CA LEU A 127 14.08 -22.76 -11.76
C LEU A 127 13.45 -22.82 -13.16
N GLN A 128 12.74 -23.89 -13.51
CA GLN A 128 12.03 -24.02 -14.78
C GLN A 128 10.83 -23.06 -14.86
N HIS A 129 10.13 -22.84 -13.75
CA HIS A 129 8.95 -21.96 -13.70
C HIS A 129 9.27 -20.50 -13.43
N TYR A 130 10.47 -20.20 -12.93
CA TYR A 130 10.88 -18.86 -12.55
C TYR A 130 10.69 -17.81 -13.67
N PRO A 131 11.13 -18.03 -14.92
CA PRO A 131 10.95 -17.03 -15.99
C PRO A 131 9.48 -16.74 -16.29
N THR A 132 8.65 -17.78 -16.32
CA THR A 132 7.20 -17.66 -16.57
C THR A 132 6.52 -16.86 -15.46
N ILE A 133 6.84 -17.14 -14.20
CA ILE A 133 6.28 -16.40 -13.06
C ILE A 133 6.71 -14.92 -13.10
N VAL A 134 7.97 -14.64 -13.45
CA VAL A 134 8.45 -13.27 -13.60
C VAL A 134 7.65 -12.53 -14.68
N GLN A 135 7.47 -13.14 -15.85
CA GLN A 135 6.76 -12.54 -16.96
C GLN A 135 5.27 -12.33 -16.68
N GLU A 136 4.62 -13.29 -16.03
CA GLU A 136 3.17 -13.24 -15.79
C GLU A 136 2.79 -12.44 -14.54
N ARG A 137 3.63 -12.43 -13.50
CA ARG A 137 3.27 -11.88 -12.18
C ARG A 137 3.99 -10.60 -11.81
N LEU A 138 5.19 -10.34 -12.34
CA LEU A 138 5.98 -9.17 -11.93
C LEU A 138 5.85 -7.98 -12.88
N VAL A 139 5.33 -8.17 -14.11
CA VAL A 139 5.16 -7.07 -15.06
C VAL A 139 4.01 -6.16 -14.60
N PRO A 140 4.30 -4.90 -14.21
CA PRO A 140 3.27 -4.00 -13.68
C PRO A 140 2.18 -3.71 -14.70
N PHE A 141 0.95 -3.47 -14.22
CA PHE A 141 -0.20 -3.08 -15.06
C PHE A 141 -0.62 -4.12 -16.11
N THR A 142 -0.28 -5.39 -15.93
CA THR A 142 -0.80 -6.52 -16.72
C THR A 142 -1.92 -7.25 -15.98
N THR A 143 -2.69 -8.07 -16.68
CA THR A 143 -3.79 -8.87 -16.11
C THR A 143 -3.32 -9.86 -15.04
N GLY A 144 -2.07 -10.34 -15.15
CA GLY A 144 -1.48 -11.28 -14.20
C GLY A 144 -0.72 -10.63 -13.04
N TRP A 145 -0.55 -9.30 -13.04
CA TRP A 145 0.32 -8.60 -12.10
C TRP A 145 -0.07 -8.88 -10.64
N CYS A 146 0.89 -9.29 -9.82
CA CYS A 146 0.68 -9.53 -8.41
C CYS A 146 1.94 -9.15 -7.64
N PRO A 147 2.04 -7.91 -7.11
CA PRO A 147 3.19 -7.50 -6.31
C PRO A 147 3.22 -8.13 -4.92
N GLY A 148 2.24 -8.97 -4.57
CA GLY A 148 2.14 -9.64 -3.27
C GLY A 148 2.19 -8.65 -2.12
N ALA A 149 2.92 -8.99 -1.05
CA ALA A 149 3.11 -8.12 0.12
C ALA A 149 3.79 -6.77 -0.18
N LEU A 150 4.38 -6.58 -1.37
CA LEU A 150 5.11 -5.36 -1.75
C LEU A 150 4.23 -4.28 -2.38
N TRP A 151 2.93 -4.54 -2.53
CA TRP A 151 1.96 -3.62 -3.14
C TRP A 151 2.02 -2.20 -2.55
N PHE A 152 2.19 -2.09 -1.22
CA PHE A 152 2.29 -0.80 -0.53
C PHE A 152 3.47 0.04 -1.05
N ILE A 153 4.63 -0.58 -1.25
CA ILE A 153 5.84 0.12 -1.69
C ILE A 153 5.69 0.56 -3.15
N TRP A 154 5.03 -0.26 -3.98
CA TRP A 154 4.68 0.11 -5.36
C TRP A 154 3.79 1.36 -5.41
N TYR A 155 2.74 1.41 -4.59
CA TYR A 155 1.87 2.58 -4.49
C TYR A 155 2.59 3.80 -3.96
N LEU A 156 3.43 3.62 -2.96
CA LEU A 156 4.20 4.73 -2.42
C LEU A 156 5.15 5.32 -3.47
N LEU A 157 5.80 4.47 -4.27
CA LEU A 157 6.63 4.93 -5.39
C LEU A 157 5.77 5.66 -6.42
N PHE A 158 4.64 5.08 -6.82
CA PHE A 158 3.72 5.69 -7.79
C PHE A 158 3.20 7.06 -7.33
N TYR A 159 2.63 7.16 -6.12
CA TYR A 159 2.15 8.43 -5.57
C TYR A 159 3.28 9.44 -5.46
N THR A 160 4.46 9.00 -5.03
CA THR A 160 5.63 9.89 -4.94
C THR A 160 5.96 10.49 -6.31
N LEU A 161 6.01 9.67 -7.37
CA LEU A 161 6.34 10.15 -8.72
C LEU A 161 5.26 11.08 -9.29
N VAL A 162 3.98 10.70 -9.14
CA VAL A 162 2.85 11.47 -9.67
C VAL A 162 2.67 12.81 -8.95
N PHE A 163 2.79 12.83 -7.63
CA PHE A 163 2.57 14.04 -6.82
C PHE A 163 3.83 14.87 -6.61
N PHE A 164 5.01 14.35 -6.94
CA PHE A 164 6.28 15.08 -6.82
C PHE A 164 6.25 16.50 -7.40
N PRO A 165 5.83 16.74 -8.67
CA PRO A 165 5.86 18.10 -9.23
C PRO A 165 4.95 19.06 -8.45
N LEU A 166 3.77 18.59 -8.03
CA LEU A 166 2.82 19.37 -7.24
C LEU A 166 3.38 19.68 -5.85
N PHE A 167 3.88 18.68 -5.15
CA PHE A 167 4.45 18.84 -3.80
C PHE A 167 5.68 19.73 -3.80
N LEU A 168 6.53 19.63 -4.82
CA LEU A 168 7.68 20.52 -4.98
C LEU A 168 7.24 21.96 -5.25
N LEU A 169 6.21 22.17 -6.08
CA LEU A 169 5.65 23.49 -6.36
C LEU A 169 5.08 24.14 -5.09
N ILE A 170 4.25 23.40 -4.35
CA ILE A 170 3.67 23.86 -3.08
C ILE A 170 4.77 24.16 -2.07
N ARG A 171 5.80 23.31 -1.98
CA ARG A 171 6.90 23.54 -1.03
C ARG A 171 7.72 24.79 -1.38
N ARG A 172 7.81 25.17 -2.65
CA ARG A 172 8.59 26.32 -3.13
C ARG A 172 7.80 27.63 -3.21
N LYS A 173 6.49 27.57 -3.47
CA LYS A 173 5.64 28.72 -3.79
C LYS A 173 4.32 28.74 -3.01
N GLY A 174 4.23 27.97 -1.93
CA GLY A 174 3.01 27.78 -1.15
C GLY A 174 2.62 28.95 -0.25
N ASP A 175 3.32 30.08 -0.32
CA ASP A 175 3.23 31.20 0.63
C ASP A 175 1.82 31.76 0.82
N ARG A 176 0.94 31.64 -0.18
CA ARG A 176 -0.49 32.02 -0.09
C ARG A 176 -1.44 30.83 0.05
N PHE A 177 -1.08 29.69 -0.50
CA PHE A 177 -1.93 28.50 -0.51
C PHE A 177 -1.97 27.82 0.87
N ILE A 178 -0.82 27.73 1.53
CA ILE A 178 -0.66 27.07 2.82
C ILE A 178 -1.47 27.80 3.92
N PRO A 179 -1.34 29.13 4.12
CA PRO A 179 -2.11 29.83 5.14
C PRO A 179 -3.62 29.80 4.87
N TRP A 180 -4.01 29.86 3.59
CA TRP A 180 -5.42 29.75 3.20
C TRP A 180 -6.01 28.38 3.59
N LEU A 181 -5.27 27.30 3.34
CA LEU A 181 -5.69 25.94 3.67
C LEU A 181 -5.83 25.75 5.20
N ALA A 182 -4.86 26.26 5.96
CA ALA A 182 -4.90 26.25 7.43
C ALA A 182 -6.14 26.98 7.96
N TRP A 183 -6.35 28.23 7.53
CA TRP A 183 -7.52 29.03 7.88
C TRP A 183 -8.85 28.35 7.53
N PHE A 184 -8.91 27.65 6.39
CA PHE A 184 -10.12 26.93 5.98
C PHE A 184 -10.45 25.77 6.92
N PHE A 185 -9.46 24.96 7.29
CA PHE A 185 -9.64 23.80 8.16
C PHE A 185 -9.76 24.12 9.66
N GLU A 186 -9.37 25.33 10.09
CA GLU A 186 -9.65 25.84 11.45
C GLU A 186 -11.16 26.05 11.70
N LYS A 187 -11.98 26.20 10.65
CA LYS A 187 -13.41 26.39 10.79
C LYS A 187 -14.07 25.14 11.36
N ARG A 188 -15.00 25.34 12.31
CA ARG A 188 -15.78 24.25 12.93
C ARG A 188 -16.41 23.37 11.84
N GLY A 189 -16.07 22.09 11.86
CA GLY A 189 -16.63 21.09 10.95
C GLY A 189 -15.96 20.97 9.58
N ALA A 190 -15.05 21.88 9.19
CA ALA A 190 -14.35 21.80 7.90
C ALA A 190 -13.48 20.54 7.78
N VAL A 191 -12.95 20.03 8.90
CA VAL A 191 -12.18 18.78 8.94
C VAL A 191 -13.00 17.58 8.45
N PHE A 192 -14.33 17.58 8.63
CA PHE A 192 -15.19 16.50 8.11
C PHE A 192 -15.24 16.46 6.58
N LEU A 193 -14.89 17.56 5.89
CA LEU A 193 -14.79 17.56 4.43
C LEU A 193 -13.67 16.63 3.93
N LEU A 194 -12.67 16.32 4.75
CA LEU A 194 -11.63 15.33 4.41
C LEU A 194 -12.19 13.91 4.28
N ALA A 195 -13.38 13.64 4.85
CA ALA A 195 -14.07 12.37 4.65
C ALA A 195 -14.71 12.26 3.25
N ILE A 196 -14.97 13.37 2.56
CA ILE A 196 -15.68 13.37 1.27
C ILE A 196 -14.88 12.62 0.19
N PRO A 197 -13.59 12.90 -0.07
CA PRO A 197 -12.84 12.15 -1.09
C PRO A 197 -12.79 10.65 -0.81
N ILE A 198 -12.71 10.27 0.47
CA ILE A 198 -12.69 8.87 0.90
C ILE A 198 -14.06 8.21 0.65
N ALA A 199 -15.14 8.89 1.04
CA ALA A 199 -16.51 8.41 0.83
C ALA A 199 -16.88 8.32 -0.66
N LEU A 200 -16.41 9.27 -1.49
CA LEU A 200 -16.65 9.24 -2.93
C LEU A 200 -16.01 8.02 -3.59
N VAL A 201 -14.78 7.65 -3.20
CA VAL A 201 -14.13 6.42 -3.70
C VAL A 201 -14.87 5.16 -3.25
N GLN A 202 -15.48 5.19 -2.06
CA GLN A 202 -16.32 4.08 -1.55
C GLN A 202 -17.64 3.93 -2.29
N ILE A 203 -18.33 5.04 -2.57
CA ILE A 203 -19.64 5.03 -3.23
C ILE A 203 -19.46 4.80 -4.73
N TYR A 204 -18.42 5.38 -5.32
CA TYR A 204 -18.12 5.33 -6.74
C TYR A 204 -16.71 4.76 -6.94
N PRO A 205 -16.51 3.45 -6.71
CA PRO A 205 -15.23 2.84 -7.02
C PRO A 205 -14.97 3.03 -8.53
N PRO A 206 -13.77 3.45 -8.93
CA PRO A 206 -13.43 3.61 -10.34
C PRO A 206 -13.53 2.26 -11.10
N PRO A 207 -13.43 2.25 -12.44
CA PRO A 207 -13.44 1.01 -13.23
C PRO A 207 -12.07 0.33 -13.27
N PRO A 208 -12.01 -1.03 -13.26
CA PRO A 208 -10.77 -1.77 -13.00
C PRO A 208 -9.73 -1.45 -14.06
N ILE A 209 -8.54 -1.04 -13.62
CA ILE A 209 -7.42 -0.77 -14.53
C ILE A 209 -6.88 -2.10 -15.07
N THR A 210 -6.81 -3.13 -14.22
CA THR A 210 -6.52 -4.51 -14.60
C THR A 210 -7.26 -5.50 -13.70
N ASP A 211 -7.23 -6.79 -14.05
CA ASP A 211 -7.78 -7.89 -13.24
C ASP A 211 -6.95 -8.17 -11.97
N SER A 212 -5.83 -7.47 -11.76
CA SER A 212 -5.03 -7.65 -10.54
C SER A 212 -5.76 -7.09 -9.33
N TRP A 213 -5.82 -7.84 -8.22
CA TRP A 213 -6.43 -7.38 -6.97
C TRP A 213 -5.87 -6.05 -6.45
N VAL A 214 -4.60 -5.76 -6.78
CA VAL A 214 -3.94 -4.50 -6.47
C VAL A 214 -4.60 -3.37 -7.25
N LEU A 215 -4.65 -3.45 -8.58
CA LEU A 215 -5.25 -2.41 -9.44
C LEU A 215 -6.76 -2.51 -9.60
N HIS A 216 -7.41 -3.39 -8.84
CA HIS A 216 -8.86 -3.52 -8.81
C HIS A 216 -9.45 -2.35 -8.01
N ASN A 217 -9.55 -1.18 -8.65
CA ASN A 217 -10.37 0.01 -8.33
C ASN A 217 -10.20 0.73 -7.01
N PHE A 218 -10.10 0.00 -5.92
CA PHE A 218 -10.37 0.53 -4.62
C PHE A 218 -9.06 0.92 -3.90
N PRO A 219 -8.02 0.06 -3.81
CA PRO A 219 -6.83 0.38 -3.00
C PRO A 219 -6.07 1.64 -3.47
N LEU A 220 -5.87 1.78 -4.79
CA LEU A 220 -5.09 2.87 -5.37
C LEU A 220 -5.73 4.25 -5.16
N PHE A 221 -7.05 4.33 -5.28
CA PHE A 221 -7.76 5.60 -5.13
C PHE A 221 -8.13 5.87 -3.68
N TYR A 222 -8.38 4.81 -2.89
CA TYR A 222 -8.76 4.92 -1.48
C TYR A 222 -7.61 5.42 -0.61
N HIS A 223 -6.38 4.95 -0.86
CA HIS A 223 -5.22 5.33 -0.06
C HIS A 223 -4.59 6.67 -0.46
N LEU A 224 -4.90 7.15 -1.67
CA LEU A 224 -4.33 8.38 -2.20
C LEU A 224 -4.67 9.62 -1.33
N PRO A 225 -5.93 9.87 -0.93
CA PRO A 225 -6.28 10.96 -0.02
C PRO A 225 -5.43 10.96 1.25
N PHE A 226 -5.20 9.80 1.87
CA PHE A 226 -4.38 9.70 3.09
C PHE A 226 -2.94 10.14 2.85
N PHE A 227 -2.33 9.75 1.73
CA PHE A 227 -0.98 10.22 1.36
C PHE A 227 -0.92 11.74 1.20
N VAL A 228 -1.91 12.33 0.53
CA VAL A 228 -2.02 13.77 0.34
C VAL A 228 -2.27 14.50 1.67
N TYR A 229 -3.18 14.01 2.50
CA TYR A 229 -3.46 14.56 3.82
C TYR A 229 -2.23 14.52 4.72
N GLY A 230 -1.46 13.44 4.63
CA GLY A 230 -0.19 13.31 5.33
C GLY A 230 0.77 14.45 4.98
N PHE A 231 0.91 14.76 3.69
CA PHE A 231 1.76 15.86 3.22
C PHE A 231 1.33 17.22 3.79
N PHE A 232 0.02 17.50 3.81
CA PHE A 232 -0.53 18.76 4.33
C PHE A 232 -0.72 18.79 5.85
N SER A 233 -0.60 17.67 6.57
CA SER A 233 -0.70 17.66 8.03
C SER A 233 0.49 18.34 8.73
N CYS A 234 1.56 18.59 7.99
CA CYS A 234 2.82 19.15 8.50
C CYS A 234 3.00 20.64 8.16
N LEU A 235 1.92 21.32 7.78
CA LEU A 235 1.86 22.76 7.51
C LEU A 235 2.09 23.59 8.79
#